data_AF-A0A9D9NJQ1-F1
#
_entry.id   AF-A0A9D9NJQ1-F1
#
_cell.length_a   1.000
_cell.length_b   1.000
_cell.length_c   1.000
_cell.angle_alpha   90.00
_cell.angle_beta   90.00
_cell.angle_gamma   90.00
#
_symmetry.space_group_name_H-M   'P 1'
#
loop_
_entity.id
_entity.type
_entity.pdbx_description
1 polymer ?
#
loop_
_entity_poly.entity_id
_entity_poly.type
_entity_poly.pdbx_seq_one_letter_code
_entity_poly.pdbx_strand_id
1 'polypeptide(L)'
;MKKSSLLLMAFASMAAALNAETYKIPVGEFNELVLNDKLNVVYSTNPDSVGFVVFDTKPEYASYIMTESTKGKLKIQLAQEAQKADDLPTVYAYSTFLSKVENWREGNVTIKEIKPASAITLSTQGNGNITAYGLDATSISLKVQTGKGFIKATGKCRSLELYTIGAGSIDAYGIAAQEIDCRVTGTGSVYCTPSEKLKIRGLGTGKVYYNGNPAKIEKSGLTTVKAIKSEGEPAQEAEEETKQPVKNEAPQATPQVIDDVFEDNATSSERKPVRRPKTGEPESPATISEPESI
;
A
#
# COMPACT_ATOMS: atom_id res chain seq x y z
N MET A 1 4.95 -36.24 -11.84
CA MET A 1 3.93 -35.45 -11.13
C MET A 1 4.49 -35.10 -9.75
N LYS A 2 5.05 -33.90 -9.58
CA LYS A 2 5.67 -33.49 -8.30
C LYS A 2 4.59 -32.84 -7.45
N LYS A 3 4.20 -33.52 -6.37
CA LYS A 3 3.31 -32.98 -5.33
C LYS A 3 4.12 -31.93 -4.56
N SER A 4 3.75 -30.66 -4.69
CA SER A 4 4.31 -29.60 -3.86
C SER A 4 3.73 -29.75 -2.44
N SER A 5 4.60 -29.99 -1.46
CA SER A 5 4.23 -30.18 -0.05
C SER A 5 3.99 -28.81 0.59
N LEU A 6 2.74 -28.50 0.92
CA LEU A 6 2.37 -27.30 1.69
C LEU A 6 2.87 -27.49 3.14
N LEU A 7 3.81 -26.67 3.61
CA LEU A 7 4.26 -26.69 5.00
C LEU A 7 3.33 -25.77 5.82
N LEU A 8 2.47 -26.38 6.66
CA LEU A 8 1.56 -25.70 7.57
C LEU A 8 2.29 -25.40 8.90
N MET A 9 2.50 -24.14 9.25
CA MET A 9 2.86 -23.74 10.62
C MET A 9 1.79 -22.82 11.17
N ALA A 10 0.95 -23.34 12.07
CA ALA A 10 -0.05 -22.57 12.80
C ALA A 10 0.62 -21.81 13.96
N PHE A 11 0.55 -20.49 13.95
CA PHE A 11 0.91 -19.65 15.10
C PHE A 11 -0.38 -19.11 15.70
N ALA A 12 -0.68 -19.47 16.95
CA ALA A 12 -1.83 -18.96 17.67
C ALA A 12 -1.51 -17.57 18.25
N SER A 13 -2.16 -16.52 17.72
CA SER A 13 -2.29 -15.23 18.42
C SER A 13 -3.71 -14.68 18.28
N MET A 14 -4.16 -14.05 19.36
CA MET A 14 -5.53 -13.90 19.87
C MET A 14 -6.61 -13.26 18.98
N ALA A 15 -7.83 -13.78 19.24
CA ALA A 15 -9.17 -13.33 18.87
C ALA A 15 -9.59 -13.55 17.41
N ALA A 16 -9.88 -14.80 17.07
CA ALA A 16 -10.73 -15.10 15.93
C ALA A 16 -11.95 -15.91 16.36
N ALA A 17 -13.05 -15.68 15.63
CA ALA A 17 -14.20 -16.57 15.55
C ALA A 17 -13.79 -18.03 15.75
N LEU A 18 -14.55 -18.76 16.57
CA LEU A 18 -14.20 -20.00 17.29
C LEU A 18 -13.43 -21.13 16.55
N ASN A 19 -13.12 -21.05 15.25
CA ASN A 19 -12.43 -22.08 14.47
C ASN A 19 -11.50 -21.58 13.33
N ALA A 20 -11.02 -20.33 13.34
CA ALA A 20 -10.05 -19.87 12.34
C ALA A 20 -8.59 -20.06 12.80
N GLU A 21 -7.73 -20.56 11.93
CA GLU A 21 -6.29 -20.74 12.13
C GLU A 21 -5.48 -19.87 11.15
N THR A 22 -4.30 -19.43 11.58
CA THR A 22 -3.36 -18.69 10.73
C THR A 22 -2.51 -19.64 9.90
N TYR A 23 -2.53 -19.45 8.59
CA TYR A 23 -1.70 -20.16 7.62
C TYR A 23 -0.61 -19.25 7.09
N LYS A 24 0.63 -19.76 7.03
CA LYS A 24 1.79 -19.07 6.45
C LYS A 24 2.40 -19.94 5.36
N ILE A 25 2.33 -19.48 4.11
CA ILE A 25 2.89 -20.16 2.95
C ILE A 25 4.20 -19.47 2.55
N PRO A 26 5.34 -20.18 2.59
CA PRO A 26 6.60 -19.64 2.06
C PRO A 26 6.50 -19.55 0.54
N VAL A 27 6.65 -18.35 0.01
CA VAL A 27 6.62 -18.05 -1.43
C VAL A 27 7.95 -17.51 -1.97
N GLY A 28 8.88 -17.20 -1.07
CA GLY A 28 10.14 -16.56 -1.40
C GLY A 28 9.95 -15.10 -1.85
N GLU A 29 11.04 -14.42 -2.17
CA GLU A 29 10.98 -13.03 -2.65
C GLU A 29 10.27 -12.91 -3.99
N PHE A 30 9.50 -11.84 -4.15
CA PHE A 30 8.77 -11.52 -5.37
C PHE A 30 8.63 -10.01 -5.55
N ASN A 31 8.49 -9.60 -6.80
CA ASN A 31 8.31 -8.21 -7.21
C ASN A 31 7.15 -8.03 -8.19
N GLU A 32 6.56 -9.13 -8.65
CA GLU A 32 5.31 -9.14 -9.40
C GLU A 32 4.26 -9.94 -8.62
N LEU A 33 3.08 -9.35 -8.42
CA LEU A 33 1.93 -9.99 -7.79
C LEU A 33 0.80 -10.13 -8.82
N VAL A 34 0.29 -11.34 -9.00
CA VAL A 34 -0.81 -11.65 -9.93
C VAL A 34 -1.95 -12.28 -9.15
N LEU A 35 -3.11 -11.62 -9.14
CA LEU A 35 -4.36 -12.14 -8.60
C LEU A 35 -5.28 -12.55 -9.75
N ASN A 36 -5.68 -13.83 -9.74
CA ASN A 36 -6.50 -14.41 -10.81
C ASN A 36 -7.94 -14.69 -10.44
N ASP A 37 -8.39 -14.32 -9.24
CA ASP A 37 -9.71 -14.68 -8.70
C ASP A 37 -10.32 -13.59 -7.82
N LYS A 38 -11.45 -13.90 -7.18
CA LYS A 38 -12.27 -13.00 -6.37
C LYS A 38 -11.77 -12.74 -4.95
N LEU A 39 -10.49 -13.02 -4.68
CA LEU A 39 -9.88 -12.85 -3.36
C LEU A 39 -9.59 -11.38 -3.03
N ASN A 40 -9.57 -11.09 -1.74
CA ASN A 40 -8.99 -9.84 -1.24
C ASN A 40 -7.53 -10.10 -0.89
N VAL A 41 -6.62 -9.34 -1.51
CA VAL A 41 -5.18 -9.43 -1.27
C VAL A 41 -4.67 -8.10 -0.74
N VAL A 42 -3.93 -8.13 0.36
CA VAL A 42 -3.25 -6.97 0.94
C VAL A 42 -1.75 -7.17 0.81
N TYR A 43 -1.09 -6.24 0.14
CA TYR A 43 0.37 -6.20 0.05
C TYR A 43 0.94 -5.16 1.03
N SER A 44 2.05 -5.51 1.69
CA SER A 44 2.85 -4.59 2.50
C SER A 44 4.32 -4.99 2.53
N THR A 45 5.22 -4.03 2.68
CA THR A 45 6.64 -4.30 2.95
C THR A 45 6.88 -4.48 4.45
N ASN A 46 6.62 -5.67 5.00
CA ASN A 46 6.96 -6.00 6.39
C ASN A 46 8.25 -6.84 6.44
N PRO A 47 9.38 -6.30 6.95
CA PRO A 47 10.67 -7.01 7.02
C PRO A 47 10.59 -8.40 7.69
N ASP A 48 9.75 -8.55 8.73
CA ASP A 48 9.67 -9.79 9.51
C ASP A 48 8.87 -10.88 8.81
N SER A 49 8.13 -10.54 7.75
CA SER A 49 7.23 -11.46 7.03
C SER A 49 7.58 -11.59 5.54
N VAL A 50 8.72 -11.02 5.11
CA VAL A 50 9.18 -11.09 3.72
C VAL A 50 9.21 -12.53 3.21
N GLY A 51 8.66 -12.72 2.01
CA GLY A 51 8.64 -14.01 1.33
C GLY A 51 7.55 -14.95 1.82
N PHE A 52 6.56 -14.44 2.54
CA PHE A 52 5.39 -15.19 2.99
C PHE A 52 4.08 -14.62 2.44
N VAL A 53 3.15 -15.55 2.23
CA VAL A 53 1.72 -15.29 2.13
C VAL A 53 1.05 -15.76 3.41
N VAL A 54 0.20 -14.94 4.02
CA VAL A 54 -0.42 -15.19 5.32
C VAL A 54 -1.93 -14.97 5.24
N PHE A 55 -2.74 -15.84 5.83
CA PHE A 55 -4.19 -15.67 5.90
C PHE A 55 -4.78 -16.50 7.06
N ASP A 56 -5.93 -16.06 7.57
CA ASP A 56 -6.67 -16.76 8.61
C ASP A 56 -7.91 -17.41 8.00
N THR A 57 -8.08 -18.73 8.18
CA THR A 57 -9.27 -19.44 7.68
C THR A 57 -9.50 -20.74 8.44
N LYS A 58 -10.61 -21.43 8.14
CA LYS A 58 -10.85 -22.76 8.70
C LYS A 58 -9.98 -23.81 7.99
N PRO A 59 -9.52 -24.88 8.67
CA PRO A 59 -8.64 -25.88 8.08
C PRO A 59 -9.10 -26.47 6.75
N GLU A 60 -10.41 -26.69 6.58
CA GLU A 60 -10.99 -27.21 5.34
C GLU A 60 -10.87 -26.27 4.13
N TYR A 61 -10.65 -24.97 4.36
CA TYR A 61 -10.54 -23.95 3.32
C TYR A 61 -9.10 -23.54 3.03
N ALA A 62 -8.14 -23.94 3.86
CA ALA A 62 -6.74 -23.56 3.69
C ALA A 62 -6.17 -24.02 2.34
N SER A 63 -6.53 -25.22 1.88
CA SER A 63 -6.10 -25.76 0.59
C SER A 63 -6.73 -25.08 -0.63
N TYR A 64 -7.71 -24.19 -0.42
CA TYR A 64 -8.35 -23.46 -1.52
C TYR A 64 -7.57 -22.24 -1.96
N ILE A 65 -6.67 -21.71 -1.12
CA ILE A 65 -5.78 -20.61 -1.48
C ILE A 65 -4.51 -21.19 -2.09
N MET A 66 -4.35 -21.02 -3.40
CA MET A 66 -3.23 -21.58 -4.16
C MET A 66 -2.23 -20.47 -4.51
N THR A 67 -0.96 -20.70 -4.18
CA THR A 67 0.14 -19.78 -4.50
C THR A 67 1.17 -20.46 -5.40
N GLU A 68 1.57 -19.79 -6.47
CA GLU A 68 2.65 -20.23 -7.35
C GLU A 68 3.69 -19.10 -7.45
N SER A 69 4.93 -19.36 -7.01
CA SER A 69 6.03 -18.41 -7.15
C SER A 69 7.02 -18.91 -8.20
N THR A 70 7.26 -18.12 -9.24
CA THR A 70 8.21 -18.47 -10.30
C THR A 70 8.90 -17.21 -10.82
N LYS A 71 10.24 -17.17 -10.75
CA LYS A 71 11.08 -16.07 -11.25
C LYS A 71 10.65 -14.67 -10.74
N GLY A 72 10.39 -14.55 -9.43
CA GLY A 72 9.98 -13.27 -8.81
C GLY A 72 8.52 -12.87 -9.05
N LYS A 73 7.74 -13.72 -9.73
CA LYS A 73 6.30 -13.55 -9.91
C LYS A 73 5.54 -14.47 -8.97
N LEU A 74 4.81 -13.87 -8.04
CA LEU A 74 3.84 -14.55 -7.18
C LEU A 74 2.47 -14.49 -7.82
N LYS A 75 1.86 -15.65 -8.02
CA LYS A 75 0.49 -15.80 -8.49
C LYS A 75 -0.37 -16.37 -7.36
N ILE A 76 -1.50 -15.72 -7.08
CA ILE A 76 -2.48 -16.13 -6.08
C ILE A 76 -3.82 -16.39 -6.80
N GLN A 77 -4.41 -17.55 -6.55
CA GLN A 77 -5.66 -17.99 -7.18
C GLN A 77 -6.45 -18.89 -6.23
N LEU A 78 -7.74 -19.06 -6.51
CA LEU A 78 -8.62 -19.98 -5.81
C LEU A 78 -8.63 -21.34 -6.50
N ALA A 79 -8.69 -22.41 -5.70
CA ALA A 79 -9.09 -23.72 -6.19
C ALA A 79 -10.48 -23.68 -6.82
N GLN A 80 -10.75 -24.55 -7.79
CA GLN A 80 -11.99 -24.53 -8.57
C GLN A 80 -13.23 -24.74 -7.69
N GLU A 81 -13.08 -25.56 -6.66
CA GLU A 81 -14.11 -25.92 -5.69
C GLU A 81 -14.54 -24.71 -4.83
N ALA A 82 -13.63 -23.76 -4.62
CA ALA A 82 -13.85 -22.56 -3.81
C ALA A 82 -14.49 -21.39 -4.57
N GLN A 83 -14.69 -21.53 -5.88
CA GLN A 83 -15.25 -20.46 -6.72
C GLN A 83 -16.69 -20.07 -6.32
N LYS A 84 -17.41 -21.00 -5.68
CA LYS A 84 -18.77 -20.78 -5.15
C LYS A 84 -18.79 -20.35 -3.67
N ALA A 85 -17.64 -20.25 -3.02
CA ALA A 85 -17.59 -19.81 -1.62
C ALA A 85 -17.83 -18.30 -1.55
N ASP A 86 -18.64 -17.87 -0.57
CA ASP A 86 -18.94 -16.46 -0.34
C ASP A 86 -18.07 -15.86 0.78
N ASP A 87 -17.66 -16.68 1.75
CA ASP A 87 -16.81 -16.27 2.87
C ASP A 87 -15.35 -16.65 2.60
N LEU A 88 -14.65 -15.76 1.89
CA LEU A 88 -13.24 -15.93 1.53
C LEU A 88 -12.34 -15.12 2.46
N PRO A 89 -11.19 -15.67 2.90
CA PRO A 89 -10.27 -14.95 3.75
C PRO A 89 -9.57 -13.81 2.99
N THR A 90 -9.10 -12.82 3.74
CA THR A 90 -8.15 -11.83 3.20
C THR A 90 -6.74 -12.42 3.24
N VAL A 91 -6.04 -12.34 2.11
CA VAL A 91 -4.69 -12.85 1.94
C VAL A 91 -3.68 -11.70 2.06
N TYR A 92 -2.71 -11.84 2.94
CA TYR A 92 -1.63 -10.88 3.14
C TYR A 92 -0.36 -11.38 2.45
N ALA A 93 0.26 -10.57 1.61
CA ALA A 93 1.49 -10.91 0.88
C ALA A 93 2.59 -9.89 1.19
N TYR A 94 3.80 -10.39 1.45
CA TYR A 94 4.91 -9.55 1.90
C TYR A 94 6.17 -9.82 1.08
N SER A 95 6.77 -8.76 0.55
CA SER A 95 8.10 -8.79 -0.08
C SER A 95 8.87 -7.51 0.21
N THR A 96 10.15 -7.46 -0.17
CA THR A 96 10.97 -6.27 0.05
C THR A 96 10.71 -5.13 -0.93
N PHE A 97 10.21 -5.44 -2.14
CA PHE A 97 9.89 -4.48 -3.18
C PHE A 97 8.81 -5.02 -4.12
N LEU A 98 8.06 -4.12 -4.75
CA LEU A 98 7.01 -4.47 -5.70
C LEU A 98 7.09 -3.54 -6.89
N SER A 99 7.18 -4.12 -8.09
CA SER A 99 7.20 -3.38 -9.35
C SER A 99 5.92 -3.53 -10.15
N LYS A 100 5.15 -4.60 -9.91
CA LYS A 100 3.99 -4.92 -10.74
C LYS A 100 2.89 -5.63 -9.96
N VAL A 101 1.65 -5.21 -10.21
CA VAL A 101 0.44 -5.91 -9.76
C VAL A 101 -0.49 -6.10 -10.95
N GLU A 102 -0.99 -7.32 -11.13
CA GLU A 102 -2.04 -7.65 -12.08
C GLU A 102 -3.24 -8.27 -11.34
N ASN A 103 -4.44 -7.76 -11.59
CA ASN A 103 -5.69 -8.32 -11.09
C ASN A 103 -6.59 -8.68 -12.29
N TRP A 104 -6.89 -9.95 -12.50
CA TRP A 104 -7.52 -10.41 -13.75
C TRP A 104 -9.04 -10.65 -13.68
N ARG A 105 -9.62 -10.68 -12.48
CA ARG A 105 -11.04 -11.03 -12.29
C ARG A 105 -11.79 -9.97 -11.50
N GLU A 106 -12.29 -10.31 -10.32
CA GLU A 106 -13.20 -9.49 -9.51
C GLU A 106 -12.68 -9.24 -8.10
N GLY A 107 -11.50 -9.78 -7.77
CA GLY A 107 -10.89 -9.60 -6.47
C GLY A 107 -10.43 -8.16 -6.22
N ASN A 108 -10.00 -7.89 -5.00
CA ASN A 108 -9.51 -6.58 -4.60
C ASN A 108 -8.06 -6.69 -4.16
N VAL A 109 -7.20 -5.83 -4.69
CA VAL A 109 -5.80 -5.71 -4.24
C VAL A 109 -5.63 -4.39 -3.52
N THR A 110 -5.14 -4.42 -2.28
CA THR A 110 -4.77 -3.24 -1.51
C THR A 110 -3.27 -3.20 -1.28
N ILE A 111 -2.61 -2.12 -1.68
CA ILE A 111 -1.18 -1.88 -1.46
C ILE A 111 -1.06 -0.82 -0.38
N LYS A 112 -0.61 -1.20 0.83
CA LYS A 112 -0.55 -0.31 1.99
C LYS A 112 0.79 0.43 2.08
N GLU A 113 1.87 -0.32 2.15
CA GLU A 113 3.22 0.22 2.27
C GLU A 113 4.10 -0.36 1.16
N ILE A 114 4.82 0.53 0.49
CA ILE A 114 5.72 0.19 -0.59
C ILE A 114 6.96 1.06 -0.49
N LYS A 115 8.13 0.48 -0.76
CA LYS A 115 9.38 1.24 -0.83
C LYS A 115 9.47 2.02 -2.15
N PRO A 116 10.21 3.14 -2.19
CA PRO A 116 10.46 3.87 -3.43
C PRO A 116 11.04 2.97 -4.53
N ALA A 117 10.57 3.17 -5.77
CA ALA A 117 10.95 2.33 -6.90
C ALA A 117 11.18 3.15 -8.18
N SER A 118 11.94 2.60 -9.13
CA SER A 118 12.10 3.26 -10.44
C SER A 118 10.80 3.26 -11.26
N ALA A 119 10.06 2.15 -11.22
CA ALA A 119 8.83 1.99 -11.96
C ALA A 119 7.83 1.08 -11.23
N ILE A 120 6.55 1.47 -11.23
CA ILE A 120 5.44 0.67 -10.68
C ILE A 120 4.34 0.55 -11.73
N THR A 121 3.88 -0.67 -11.98
CA THR A 121 2.74 -0.93 -12.88
C THR A 121 1.60 -1.61 -12.13
N LEU A 122 0.43 -0.98 -12.10
CA LEU A 122 -0.79 -1.56 -11.55
C LEU A 122 -1.77 -1.80 -12.70
N SER A 123 -2.21 -3.04 -12.88
CA SER A 123 -3.10 -3.42 -13.99
C SER A 123 -4.29 -4.22 -13.47
N THR A 124 -5.49 -3.84 -13.85
CA THR A 124 -6.72 -4.62 -13.61
C THR A 124 -7.40 -4.96 -14.93
N GLN A 125 -7.87 -6.19 -15.07
CA GLN A 125 -8.72 -6.68 -16.15
C GLN A 125 -9.95 -7.33 -15.50
N GLY A 126 -11.12 -7.16 -16.10
CA GLY A 126 -12.38 -7.62 -15.51
C GLY A 126 -13.03 -6.55 -14.63
N ASN A 127 -13.50 -6.95 -13.45
CA ASN A 127 -14.27 -6.11 -12.53
C ASN A 127 -13.55 -5.89 -11.19
N GLY A 128 -12.29 -6.31 -11.08
CA GLY A 128 -11.51 -6.24 -9.86
C GLY A 128 -10.98 -4.83 -9.62
N ASN A 129 -10.69 -4.56 -8.34
CA ASN A 129 -10.24 -3.25 -7.91
C ASN A 129 -8.79 -3.30 -7.42
N ILE A 130 -8.06 -2.21 -7.62
CA ILE A 130 -6.74 -2.01 -7.02
C ILE A 130 -6.77 -0.68 -6.27
N THR A 131 -6.43 -0.70 -4.98
CA THR A 131 -6.24 0.51 -4.17
C THR A 131 -4.81 0.56 -3.69
N ALA A 132 -4.10 1.65 -3.99
CA ALA A 132 -2.70 1.81 -3.63
C ALA A 132 -2.45 3.12 -2.86
N TYR A 133 -1.74 3.00 -1.74
CA TYR A 133 -1.41 4.12 -0.87
C TYR A 133 0.08 4.44 -0.91
N GLY A 134 0.40 5.74 -0.94
CA GLY A 134 1.78 6.21 -0.75
C GLY A 134 2.79 5.73 -1.79
N LEU A 135 2.39 5.58 -3.06
CA LEU A 135 3.31 5.21 -4.13
C LEU A 135 4.41 6.28 -4.29
N ASP A 136 5.68 5.86 -4.33
CA ASP A 136 6.81 6.74 -4.60
C ASP A 136 7.65 6.13 -5.72
N ALA A 137 7.56 6.70 -6.93
CA ALA A 137 8.32 6.18 -8.06
C ALA A 137 8.64 7.22 -9.12
N THR A 138 9.70 6.98 -9.90
CA THR A 138 9.99 7.83 -11.08
C THR A 138 8.89 7.71 -12.13
N SER A 139 8.37 6.50 -12.36
CA SER A 139 7.31 6.23 -13.32
C SER A 139 6.23 5.34 -12.70
N ILE A 140 4.97 5.75 -12.83
CA ILE A 140 3.82 4.92 -12.43
C ILE A 140 2.95 4.69 -13.67
N SER A 141 2.53 3.45 -13.89
CA SER A 141 1.57 3.09 -14.94
C SER A 141 0.34 2.45 -14.32
N LEU A 142 -0.81 3.09 -14.45
CA LEU A 142 -2.11 2.56 -14.00
C LEU A 142 -2.92 2.14 -15.22
N LYS A 143 -3.31 0.86 -15.26
CA LYS A 143 -3.92 0.24 -16.44
C LYS A 143 -5.22 -0.45 -16.06
N VAL A 144 -6.34 0.07 -16.52
CA VAL A 144 -7.63 -0.62 -16.48
C VAL A 144 -7.88 -1.18 -17.88
N GLN A 145 -7.72 -2.47 -18.02
CA GLN A 145 -8.04 -3.21 -19.24
C GLN A 145 -9.52 -3.59 -19.25
N THR A 146 -9.97 -4.23 -20.32
CA THR A 146 -11.37 -4.61 -20.59
C THR A 146 -12.16 -4.97 -19.33
N GLY A 147 -13.33 -4.35 -19.16
CA GLY A 147 -14.24 -4.60 -18.05
C GLY A 147 -14.67 -3.32 -17.35
N LYS A 148 -15.06 -3.44 -16.08
CA LYS A 148 -15.51 -2.35 -15.19
C LYS A 148 -14.60 -2.16 -13.97
N GLY A 149 -13.38 -2.70 -14.01
CA GLY A 149 -12.42 -2.57 -12.92
C GLY A 149 -12.10 -1.12 -12.56
N PHE A 150 -11.64 -0.92 -11.33
CA PHE A 150 -11.32 0.39 -10.80
C PHE A 150 -9.92 0.40 -10.19
N ILE A 151 -9.15 1.45 -10.45
CA ILE A 151 -7.87 1.67 -9.78
C ILE A 151 -7.94 3.00 -9.06
N LYS A 152 -7.67 2.99 -7.75
CA LYS A 152 -7.43 4.20 -6.95
C LYS A 152 -6.00 4.21 -6.46
N ALA A 153 -5.28 5.30 -6.66
CA ALA A 153 -3.89 5.39 -6.21
C ALA A 153 -3.55 6.78 -5.67
N THR A 154 -2.67 6.81 -4.67
CA THR A 154 -2.13 8.03 -4.06
C THR A 154 -0.60 7.95 -3.99
N GLY A 155 0.08 9.09 -3.98
CA GLY A 155 1.54 9.14 -3.92
C GLY A 155 2.15 10.28 -4.74
N LYS A 156 3.36 10.06 -5.24
CA LYS A 156 4.08 11.02 -6.08
C LYS A 156 4.88 10.29 -7.18
N CYS A 157 4.97 10.90 -8.35
CA CYS A 157 5.86 10.46 -9.40
C CYS A 157 6.28 11.57 -10.34
N ARG A 158 7.31 11.32 -11.16
CA ARG A 158 7.65 12.22 -12.25
C ARG A 158 6.72 12.00 -13.45
N SER A 159 6.59 10.74 -13.88
CA SER A 159 5.77 10.36 -15.03
C SER A 159 4.63 9.43 -14.62
N LEU A 160 3.41 9.75 -15.04
CA LEU A 160 2.22 8.95 -14.80
C LEU A 160 1.57 8.57 -16.13
N GLU A 161 1.53 7.27 -16.44
CA GLU A 161 0.78 6.72 -17.56
C GLU A 161 -0.57 6.20 -17.07
N LEU A 162 -1.66 6.76 -17.60
CA LEU A 162 -3.02 6.33 -17.29
C LEU A 162 -3.61 5.70 -18.54
N TYR A 163 -3.99 4.42 -18.45
CA TYR A 163 -4.52 3.67 -19.58
C TYR A 163 -5.84 2.99 -19.21
N THR A 164 -6.91 3.31 -19.94
CA THR A 164 -8.22 2.72 -19.71
C THR A 164 -8.82 2.20 -21.02
N ILE A 165 -9.23 0.92 -21.03
CA ILE A 165 -10.05 0.31 -22.08
C ILE A 165 -11.40 -0.11 -21.49
N GLY A 166 -12.50 0.28 -22.14
CA GLY A 166 -13.85 -0.14 -21.78
C GLY A 166 -14.55 0.86 -20.85
N ALA A 167 -15.17 0.35 -19.79
CA ALA A 167 -16.03 1.13 -18.89
C ALA A 167 -15.45 1.31 -17.48
N GLY A 168 -14.26 0.75 -17.20
CA GLY A 168 -13.58 0.93 -15.94
C GLY A 168 -13.04 2.35 -15.75
N SER A 169 -12.60 2.66 -14.54
CA SER A 169 -12.19 4.02 -14.17
C SER A 169 -10.90 4.05 -13.36
N ILE A 170 -10.15 5.15 -13.45
CA ILE A 170 -8.91 5.35 -12.70
C ILE A 170 -9.01 6.66 -11.90
N ASP A 171 -8.93 6.55 -10.58
CA ASP A 171 -8.77 7.67 -9.66
C ASP A 171 -7.31 7.84 -9.25
N ALA A 172 -6.65 8.80 -9.87
CA ALA A 172 -5.28 9.20 -9.58
C ALA A 172 -5.19 10.66 -9.10
N TYR A 173 -6.27 11.22 -8.53
CA TYR A 173 -6.21 12.59 -7.98
C TYR A 173 -5.17 12.73 -6.86
N GLY A 174 -5.00 11.68 -6.06
CA GLY A 174 -4.03 11.64 -4.98
C GLY A 174 -2.59 11.39 -5.41
N ILE A 175 -2.28 11.30 -6.72
CA ILE A 175 -0.91 11.21 -7.22
C ILE A 175 -0.44 12.61 -7.67
N ALA A 176 0.57 13.14 -6.99
CA ALA A 176 1.29 14.32 -7.46
C ALA A 176 2.24 13.93 -8.60
N ALA A 177 1.87 14.24 -9.84
CA ALA A 177 2.65 13.92 -11.04
C ALA A 177 3.07 15.17 -11.83
N GLN A 178 4.29 15.17 -12.37
CA GLN A 178 4.78 16.25 -13.25
C GLN A 178 4.18 16.11 -14.65
N GLU A 179 4.40 14.95 -15.25
CA GLU A 179 3.93 14.64 -16.59
C GLU A 179 2.92 13.49 -16.55
N ILE A 180 1.75 13.71 -17.14
CA ILE A 180 0.70 12.70 -17.25
C ILE A 180 0.40 12.41 -18.72
N ASP A 181 0.43 11.13 -19.10
CA ASP A 181 -0.03 10.62 -20.40
C ASP A 181 -1.29 9.77 -20.21
N CYS A 182 -2.45 10.38 -20.51
CA CYS A 182 -3.76 9.75 -20.45
C CYS A 182 -4.15 9.15 -21.80
N ARG A 183 -4.46 7.87 -21.79
CA ARG A 183 -4.96 7.10 -22.94
C ARG A 183 -6.27 6.43 -22.58
N VAL A 184 -7.37 6.95 -23.13
CA VAL A 184 -8.73 6.48 -22.81
C VAL A 184 -9.42 5.95 -24.05
N THR A 185 -9.78 4.67 -24.05
CA THR A 185 -10.53 4.02 -25.12
C THR A 185 -11.83 3.45 -24.56
N GLY A 186 -12.98 3.99 -24.97
CA GLY A 186 -14.31 3.55 -24.50
C GLY A 186 -15.06 4.64 -23.74
N THR A 187 -15.71 4.25 -22.64
CA THR A 187 -16.62 5.10 -21.84
C THR A 187 -16.08 5.40 -20.44
N GLY A 188 -14.92 4.83 -20.08
CA GLY A 188 -14.28 5.01 -18.78
C GLY A 188 -13.91 6.45 -18.45
N SER A 189 -13.75 6.72 -17.15
CA SER A 189 -13.34 8.03 -16.63
C SER A 189 -11.99 7.96 -15.94
N VAL A 190 -11.18 8.99 -16.12
CA VAL A 190 -9.86 9.13 -15.50
C VAL A 190 -9.81 10.43 -14.72
N TYR A 191 -9.29 10.39 -13.50
CA TYR A 191 -9.12 11.53 -12.60
C TYR A 191 -7.64 11.71 -12.28
N CYS A 192 -7.08 12.90 -12.46
CA CYS A 192 -5.63 13.10 -12.32
C CYS A 192 -5.23 14.53 -11.91
N THR A 193 -4.02 14.69 -11.37
CA THR A 193 -3.51 16.00 -10.91
C THR A 193 -2.16 16.36 -11.55
N PRO A 194 -2.13 16.84 -12.81
CA PRO A 194 -0.88 17.20 -13.48
C PRO A 194 -0.34 18.56 -13.03
N SER A 195 0.96 18.65 -12.79
CA SER A 195 1.64 19.91 -12.43
C SER A 195 2.35 20.60 -13.60
N GLU A 196 2.89 19.87 -14.58
CA GLU A 196 3.61 20.47 -15.73
C GLU A 196 2.95 20.16 -17.07
N LYS A 197 2.72 18.88 -17.37
CA LYS A 197 2.24 18.44 -18.67
C LYS A 197 1.10 17.44 -18.56
N LEU A 198 0.03 17.67 -19.32
CA LEU A 198 -1.06 16.72 -19.50
C LEU A 198 -1.21 16.39 -20.99
N LYS A 199 -0.88 15.15 -21.37
CA LYS A 199 -1.13 14.61 -22.71
C LYS A 199 -2.36 13.73 -22.69
N ILE A 200 -3.30 13.98 -23.59
CA ILE A 200 -4.56 13.24 -23.69
C ILE A 200 -4.70 12.67 -25.09
N ARG A 201 -4.97 11.37 -25.13
CA ARG A 201 -5.28 10.61 -26.35
C ARG A 201 -6.44 9.68 -26.06
N GLY A 202 -7.32 9.49 -27.03
CA GLY A 202 -8.38 8.51 -26.82
C GLY A 202 -9.50 8.53 -27.83
N LEU A 203 -10.23 7.42 -27.86
CA LEU A 203 -11.38 7.18 -28.73
C LEU A 203 -12.59 6.79 -27.88
N GLY A 204 -13.77 7.29 -28.23
CA GLY A 204 -15.02 7.03 -27.51
C GLY A 204 -15.54 8.24 -26.74
N THR A 205 -16.38 7.99 -25.73
CA THR A 205 -17.12 9.01 -24.97
C THR A 205 -16.58 9.19 -23.54
N GLY A 206 -15.45 8.56 -23.23
CA GLY A 206 -14.77 8.70 -21.96
C GLY A 206 -14.38 10.15 -21.63
N LYS A 207 -14.09 10.39 -20.36
CA LYS A 207 -13.78 11.72 -19.82
C LYS A 207 -12.49 11.67 -19.00
N VAL A 208 -11.69 12.72 -19.14
CA VAL A 208 -10.52 12.97 -18.31
C VAL A 208 -10.81 14.19 -17.46
N TYR A 209 -10.99 13.97 -16.17
CA TYR A 209 -11.11 15.00 -15.17
C TYR A 209 -9.72 15.31 -14.62
N TYR A 210 -9.35 16.58 -14.57
CA TYR A 210 -8.04 16.97 -14.05
C TYR A 210 -8.14 18.13 -13.08
N ASN A 211 -7.33 18.06 -12.03
CA ASN A 211 -7.14 19.10 -11.02
C ASN A 211 -5.73 19.66 -11.16
N GLY A 212 -5.55 20.97 -10.96
CA GLY A 212 -4.25 21.62 -11.12
C GLY A 212 -4.11 22.46 -12.38
N ASN A 213 -2.91 23.01 -12.56
CA ASN A 213 -2.60 24.04 -13.55
C ASN A 213 -1.35 23.64 -14.35
N PRO A 214 -1.42 22.61 -15.22
CA PRO A 214 -0.29 22.22 -16.04
C PRO A 214 0.08 23.34 -17.02
N ALA A 215 1.38 23.60 -17.18
CA ALA A 215 1.91 24.54 -18.16
C ALA A 215 1.56 24.16 -19.61
N LYS A 216 1.39 22.86 -19.89
CA LYS A 216 1.07 22.37 -21.23
C LYS A 216 0.00 21.29 -21.23
N ILE A 217 -1.05 21.49 -22.04
CA ILE A 217 -2.08 20.48 -22.33
C ILE A 217 -2.02 20.12 -23.81
N GLU A 218 -1.69 18.86 -24.11
CA GLU A 218 -1.61 18.32 -25.47
C GLU A 218 -2.74 17.33 -25.71
N LYS A 219 -3.59 17.58 -26.71
CA LYS A 219 -4.53 16.58 -27.25
C LYS A 219 -3.97 16.07 -28.56
N SER A 220 -3.73 14.77 -28.67
CA SER A 220 -3.08 14.18 -29.85
C SER A 220 -4.09 13.44 -30.73
N GLY A 221 -4.00 13.66 -32.05
CA GLY A 221 -4.79 12.96 -33.07
C GLY A 221 -6.29 13.27 -33.05
N LEU A 222 -7.08 12.35 -33.62
CA LEU A 222 -8.55 12.37 -33.73
C LEU A 222 -9.24 12.05 -32.38
N THR A 223 -8.78 12.68 -31.29
CA THR A 223 -9.27 12.37 -29.94
C THR A 223 -10.71 12.86 -29.74
N THR A 224 -11.61 11.97 -29.35
CA THR A 224 -13.02 12.30 -29.03
C THR A 224 -13.29 12.41 -27.52
N VAL A 225 -12.30 12.07 -26.70
CA VAL A 225 -12.36 12.10 -25.23
C VAL A 225 -12.37 13.55 -24.73
N LYS A 226 -13.29 13.84 -23.80
CA LYS A 226 -13.43 15.18 -23.23
C LYS A 226 -12.48 15.37 -22.05
N ALA A 227 -11.75 16.48 -22.04
CA ALA A 227 -10.96 16.91 -20.89
C ALA A 227 -11.77 17.97 -20.12
N ILE A 228 -11.99 17.75 -18.82
CA ILE A 228 -12.78 18.61 -17.95
C ILE A 228 -11.86 19.03 -16.80
N LYS A 229 -11.64 20.33 -16.65
CA LYS A 229 -10.99 20.86 -15.45
C LYS A 229 -12.02 20.78 -14.33
N SER A 230 -11.70 20.09 -13.25
CA SER A 230 -12.52 20.20 -12.04
C SER A 230 -11.93 21.35 -11.23
N GLU A 231 -12.75 22.37 -10.96
CA GLU A 231 -12.40 23.44 -10.03
C GLU A 231 -12.36 22.82 -8.64
N GLY A 232 -11.16 22.46 -8.19
CA GLY A 232 -10.97 22.06 -6.80
C GLY A 232 -11.18 23.28 -5.92
N GLU A 233 -12.17 23.22 -5.04
CA GLU A 233 -12.06 23.90 -3.74
C GLU A 233 -10.69 23.53 -3.15
N PRO A 234 -9.90 24.49 -2.66
CA PRO A 234 -8.59 24.19 -2.09
C PRO A 234 -8.78 23.17 -0.97
N ALA A 235 -7.93 22.13 -0.97
CA ALA A 235 -7.80 21.23 0.16
C ALA A 235 -7.61 22.10 1.41
N GLN A 236 -8.57 22.04 2.34
CA GLN A 236 -8.42 22.68 3.64
C GLN A 236 -7.13 22.14 4.24
N GLU A 237 -6.13 23.02 4.33
CA GLU A 237 -4.98 22.81 5.19
C GLU A 237 -5.53 22.46 6.57
N ALA A 238 -5.05 21.35 7.12
CA ALA A 238 -5.32 21.02 8.51
C ALA A 238 -4.81 22.19 9.35
N GLU A 239 -5.74 23.02 9.85
CA GLU A 239 -5.44 24.09 10.78
C GLU A 239 -4.79 23.45 12.01
N GLU A 240 -3.51 23.77 12.16
CA GLU A 240 -2.69 23.56 13.34
C GLU A 240 -3.41 24.24 14.52
N GLU A 241 -3.93 23.44 15.47
CA GLU A 241 -4.52 23.92 16.73
C GLU A 241 -3.48 24.75 17.50
N THR A 242 -3.46 26.06 17.26
CA THR A 242 -2.81 27.03 18.13
C THR A 242 -3.80 27.45 19.21
N LYS A 243 -3.85 26.70 20.30
CA LYS A 243 -4.49 27.18 21.54
C LYS A 243 -3.67 28.32 22.13
N GLN A 244 -4.21 29.54 22.06
CA GLN A 244 -3.82 30.69 22.89
C GLN A 244 -4.93 31.01 23.93
N PRO A 245 -4.59 31.72 25.01
CA PRO A 245 -5.01 31.37 26.38
C PRO A 245 -6.34 31.98 26.81
N VAL A 246 -7.04 31.27 27.69
CA VAL A 246 -8.29 31.70 28.32
C VAL A 246 -8.01 32.80 29.35
N LYS A 247 -8.64 33.96 29.16
CA LYS A 247 -8.73 35.07 30.12
C LYS A 247 -9.68 34.70 31.26
N ASN A 248 -9.26 35.04 32.48
CA ASN A 248 -10.02 35.02 33.71
C ASN A 248 -11.31 35.85 33.63
N GLU A 249 -12.39 35.32 34.20
CA GLU A 249 -13.33 36.10 35.02
C GLU A 249 -14.07 35.17 35.99
N ALA A 250 -14.02 35.53 37.27
CA ALA A 250 -14.58 34.79 38.39
C ALA A 250 -16.11 34.92 38.48
N PRO A 251 -16.77 34.06 39.27
CA PRO A 251 -17.51 34.64 40.38
C PRO A 251 -17.31 33.92 41.72
N GLN A 252 -17.48 34.72 42.76
CA GLN A 252 -17.37 34.44 44.19
C GLN A 252 -18.44 33.46 44.70
N ALA A 253 -18.04 32.59 45.64
CA ALA A 253 -18.82 32.25 46.84
C ALA A 253 -17.90 31.63 47.91
N THR A 254 -17.94 32.19 49.12
CA THR A 254 -17.15 31.85 50.31
C THR A 254 -17.89 30.79 51.20
N PRO A 255 -17.37 30.35 52.37
CA PRO A 255 -16.81 29.01 52.60
C PRO A 255 -17.57 28.16 53.65
N GLN A 256 -17.30 26.85 53.74
CA GLN A 256 -17.51 26.04 54.96
C GLN A 256 -16.36 25.01 55.10
N VAL A 257 -15.38 25.21 56.00
CA VAL A 257 -15.13 24.57 57.34
C VAL A 257 -15.42 23.05 57.33
N ILE A 258 -14.51 22.10 57.60
CA ILE A 258 -13.77 21.69 58.83
C ILE A 258 -12.77 20.58 58.40
N ASP A 259 -11.47 20.62 58.69
CA ASP A 259 -10.71 20.19 59.90
C ASP A 259 -9.81 18.98 59.57
N ASP A 260 -8.51 19.21 59.81
CA ASP A 260 -7.42 18.30 60.19
C ASP A 260 -7.63 16.78 60.08
N VAL A 261 -6.74 16.11 59.31
CA VAL A 261 -5.80 15.11 59.87
C VAL A 261 -4.51 15.12 59.04
N PHE A 262 -3.44 15.52 59.71
CA PHE A 262 -2.05 15.31 59.37
C PHE A 262 -1.71 13.84 59.65
N GLU A 263 -1.13 13.11 58.70
CA GLU A 263 -0.18 12.05 59.04
C GLU A 263 0.88 11.94 57.94
N ASP A 264 2.06 12.42 58.32
CA ASP A 264 3.32 12.28 57.62
C ASP A 264 3.68 10.79 57.45
N ASN A 265 4.15 10.42 56.26
CA ASN A 265 5.30 9.53 56.23
C ASN A 265 6.18 9.82 55.01
N ALA A 266 7.16 10.69 55.24
CA ALA A 266 8.31 10.87 54.39
C ALA A 266 9.35 9.80 54.71
N THR A 267 9.79 9.05 53.71
CA THR A 267 11.17 8.59 53.64
C THR A 267 11.71 8.77 52.23
N SER A 268 12.45 9.87 52.08
CA SER A 268 13.48 10.12 51.10
C SER A 268 14.64 9.14 51.29
N SER A 269 15.20 8.62 50.20
CA SER A 269 16.64 8.32 50.16
C SER A 269 17.21 8.60 48.77
N GLU A 270 18.28 9.39 48.79
CA GLU A 270 18.95 10.05 47.69
C GLU A 270 19.79 9.13 46.77
N ARG A 271 20.17 9.76 45.66
CA ARG A 271 21.00 9.36 44.52
C ARG A 271 22.41 8.85 44.88
N LYS A 272 22.97 8.01 44.00
CA LYS A 272 24.37 8.17 43.51
C LYS A 272 24.59 7.49 42.13
N PRO A 273 25.35 8.11 41.21
CA PRO A 273 25.58 7.59 39.86
C PRO A 273 26.85 6.74 39.77
N VAL A 274 26.86 5.70 38.92
CA VAL A 274 28.06 4.87 38.66
C VAL A 274 28.50 5.00 37.19
N ARG A 275 29.82 5.04 37.04
CA ARG A 275 30.65 5.54 35.93
C ARG A 275 30.76 4.59 34.74
N ARG A 276 30.99 5.16 33.55
CA ARG A 276 31.54 4.51 32.34
C ARG A 276 33.02 4.10 32.54
N PRO A 277 33.47 2.96 31.98
CA PRO A 277 34.87 2.76 31.61
C PRO A 277 35.16 3.18 30.17
N LYS A 278 36.43 3.52 29.94
CA LYS A 278 37.03 4.13 28.74
C LYS A 278 37.35 3.11 27.63
N THR A 279 37.32 3.67 26.42
CA THR A 279 38.08 3.37 25.20
C THR A 279 39.32 2.47 25.30
N GLY A 280 39.40 1.52 24.37
CA GLY A 280 40.63 0.81 23.98
C GLY A 280 40.46 0.18 22.59
N GLU A 281 41.07 0.80 21.59
CA GLU A 281 41.42 0.28 20.25
C GLU A 281 42.72 1.02 19.85
N PRO A 282 43.55 0.56 18.89
CA PRO A 282 43.39 -0.61 18.01
C PRO A 282 44.64 -1.51 17.93
N GLU A 283 44.49 -2.78 17.54
CA GLU A 283 45.56 -3.53 16.88
C GLU A 283 45.04 -4.26 15.65
N SER A 284 45.65 -3.98 14.51
CA SER A 284 45.64 -4.79 13.29
C SER A 284 46.97 -4.52 12.53
N PRO A 285 47.39 -5.34 11.56
CA PRO A 285 47.08 -6.75 11.31
C PRO A 285 48.36 -7.61 11.14
N ALA A 286 48.28 -8.91 11.43
CA ALA A 286 49.32 -9.86 11.04
C ALA A 286 49.03 -10.42 9.64
N THR A 287 49.92 -10.10 8.72
CA THR A 287 50.09 -10.65 7.38
C THR A 287 50.32 -12.17 7.43
N ILE A 288 49.53 -12.95 6.68
CA ILE A 288 49.90 -14.32 6.31
C ILE A 288 49.80 -14.46 4.80
N SER A 289 50.91 -14.95 4.27
CA SER A 289 51.36 -15.15 2.90
C SER A 289 50.52 -16.14 2.07
N GLU A 290 50.32 -15.77 0.80
CA GLU A 290 50.11 -16.69 -0.32
C GLU A 290 51.34 -17.60 -0.53
N PRO A 291 51.16 -18.76 -1.19
CA PRO A 291 52.17 -19.25 -2.12
C PRO A 291 51.61 -19.32 -3.55
N GLU A 292 52.46 -18.91 -4.49
CA GLU A 292 52.28 -18.97 -5.93
C GLU A 292 52.16 -20.42 -6.48
N SER A 293 51.40 -20.53 -7.57
CA SER A 293 51.57 -21.38 -8.77
C SER A 293 52.04 -22.84 -8.65
N ILE A 294 51.26 -23.76 -9.23
CA ILE A 294 51.47 -24.40 -10.57
C ILE A 294 50.09 -24.77 -11.13
#